data_AF-A0A1H2R1E1-F1
#
_entry.id   AF-A0A1H2R1E1-F1
#
_cell.length_a   1.000
_cell.length_b   1.000
_cell.length_c   1.000
_cell.angle_alpha   90.00
_cell.angle_beta   90.00
_cell.angle_gamma   90.00
#
_symmetry.space_group_name_H-M   'P 1'
#
loop_
_entity.id
_entity.type
_entity.pdbx_description
1 polymer ?
#
loop_
_entity_poly.entity_id
_entity_poly.type
_entity_poly.pdbx_seq_one_letter_code
_entity_poly.pdbx_strand_id
1 'polypeptide(L)' 'MSPRKEAMAQLAGRVERGEIGAEWKPADEIEQDRFQELAEHGYVTYDDASGEKDEAVYSGIKITTEGRELYEEYKRQVDE' A
#
# COMPACT_ATOMS: atom_id res chain seq x y z
N MET A 1 -15.68 -5.42 7.27
CA MET A 1 -14.65 -5.36 6.21
C MET A 1 -13.31 -5.78 6.79
N SER A 2 -12.41 -6.35 6.00
CA SER A 2 -11.08 -6.75 6.51
C SER A 2 -10.15 -5.52 6.51
N PRO A 3 -9.44 -5.22 7.62
CA PRO A 3 -8.56 -4.04 7.73
C PRO A 3 -7.54 -3.93 6.60
N ARG A 4 -7.07 -5.08 6.13
CA ARG A 4 -6.12 -5.19 5.03
C ARG A 4 -6.69 -4.80 3.67
N LYS A 5 -7.96 -5.15 3.40
CA LYS A 5 -8.65 -4.74 2.16
C LYS A 5 -8.85 -3.23 2.11
N GLU A 6 -9.22 -2.64 3.24
CA GLU A 6 -9.35 -1.19 3.40
C GLU A 6 -8.00 -0.47 3.24
N ALA A 7 -6.92 -1.02 3.80
CA ALA A 7 -5.57 -0.49 3.62
C ALA A 7 -5.11 -0.60 2.15
N MET A 8 -5.34 -1.75 1.51
CA MET A 8 -4.99 -1.97 0.11
C MET A 8 -5.77 -1.03 -0.81
N ALA A 9 -7.05 -0.79 -0.55
CA ALA A 9 -7.86 0.13 -1.34
C ALA A 9 -7.39 1.59 -1.24
N GLN A 10 -6.96 2.01 -0.06
CA GLN A 10 -6.37 3.34 0.13
C GLN A 10 -5.07 3.48 -0.66
N LEU A 11 -4.17 2.50 -0.56
CA LEU A 11 -2.90 2.50 -1.30
C LEU A 11 -3.11 2.43 -2.81
N ALA A 12 -3.94 1.50 -3.27
CA ALA A 12 -4.24 1.32 -4.69
C ALA A 12 -4.82 2.59 -5.31
N GLY A 13 -5.79 3.23 -4.63
CA GLY A 13 -6.37 4.47 -5.09
C GLY A 13 -5.35 5.62 -5.20
N ARG A 14 -4.39 5.70 -4.26
CA ARG A 14 -3.34 6.72 -4.29
C ARG A 14 -2.30 6.45 -5.39
N VAL A 15 -1.95 5.19 -5.63
CA VAL A 15 -1.10 4.77 -6.76
C VAL A 15 -1.77 5.08 -8.10
N GLU A 16 -3.07 4.78 -8.23
CA GLU A 16 -3.85 5.09 -9.45
C GLU A 16 -3.96 6.61 -9.71
N ARG A 17 -4.05 7.41 -8.65
CA ARG A 17 -4.02 8.89 -8.76
C ARG A 17 -2.61 9.45 -8.98
N GLY A 18 -1.57 8.62 -8.94
CA GLY A 18 -0.18 9.04 -9.08
C GLY A 18 0.38 9.80 -7.87
N GLU A 19 -0.28 9.70 -6.70
CA GLU A 19 0.15 10.33 -5.44
C GLU A 19 1.32 9.58 -4.79
N ILE A 20 1.53 8.33 -5.21
CA ILE A 20 2.55 7.42 -4.70
C ILE A 20 3.21 6.81 -5.94
N GLY A 21 4.52 7.03 -6.12
CA GLY A 21 5.20 6.59 -7.35
C GLY A 21 6.71 6.47 -7.21
N ALA A 22 7.42 7.60 -7.30
CA ALA A 22 8.89 7.60 -7.24
C ALA A 22 9.40 7.49 -5.80
N GLU A 23 8.88 8.33 -4.92
CA GLU A 23 9.19 8.38 -3.49
C GLU A 23 7.90 8.70 -2.74
N TRP A 24 7.64 7.99 -1.66
CA TRP A 24 6.49 8.20 -0.81
C TRP A 24 6.85 7.98 0.65
N LYS A 25 6.33 8.85 1.49
CA LYS A 25 6.51 8.82 2.93
C LYS A 25 5.14 8.64 3.58
N PRO A 26 4.97 7.68 4.50
CA PRO A 26 3.78 7.57 5.32
C PRO A 26 3.54 8.86 6.11
N ALA A 27 2.28 9.24 6.26
CA ALA A 27 1.90 10.41 7.06
C ALA A 27 2.14 10.19 8.57
N ASP A 28 2.03 8.95 9.03
CA ASP A 28 2.15 8.54 10.42
C ASP A 28 2.56 7.05 10.54
N GLU A 29 2.85 6.63 11.77
CA GLU A 29 3.24 5.25 12.09
C GLU A 29 2.15 4.22 11.74
N ILE A 30 0.86 4.58 11.80
CA ILE A 30 -0.25 3.67 11.47
C ILE A 30 -0.27 3.40 9.96
N GLU A 31 -0.04 4.43 9.16
CA GLU A 31 0.08 4.29 7.70
C GLU A 31 1.32 3.49 7.32
N GLN A 32 2.43 3.68 8.03
CA GLN A 32 3.64 2.89 7.88
C GLN A 32 3.37 1.41 8.19
N ASP A 33 2.78 1.11 9.35
CA ASP A 33 2.46 -0.26 9.78
C ASP A 33 1.53 -0.97 8.79
N ARG A 34 0.52 -0.25 8.26
CA ARG A 34 -0.40 -0.80 7.25
C ARG A 34 0.31 -1.10 5.93
N PHE A 35 1.16 -0.19 5.47
CA PHE A 35 1.94 -0.42 4.26
C PHE A 35 2.92 -1.59 4.45
N GLN A 36 3.56 -1.66 5.61
CA GLN A 36 4.47 -2.73 5.95
C GLN A 36 3.76 -4.08 6.03
N GLU A 37 2.58 -4.17 6.67
CA GLU A 37 1.76 -5.38 6.67
C GLU A 37 1.42 -5.81 5.23
N LEU A 38 1.02 -4.87 4.37
CA LEU A 38 0.72 -5.18 2.97
C LEU A 38 1.95 -5.70 2.20
N ALA A 39 3.14 -5.16 2.51
CA ALA A 39 4.39 -5.60 1.91
C ALA A 39 4.83 -6.98 2.42
N GLU A 40 4.71 -7.25 3.73
CA GLU A 40 5.02 -8.55 4.34
C GLU A 40 4.13 -9.67 3.81
N HIS A 41 2.90 -9.34 3.43
CA HIS A 41 1.99 -10.27 2.78
C HIS A 41 2.12 -10.32 1.25
N GLY A 42 3.05 -9.57 0.66
CA GLY A 42 3.31 -9.61 -0.78
C GLY A 42 2.28 -8.90 -1.66
N TYR A 43 1.41 -8.04 -1.11
CA TYR A 43 0.44 -7.26 -1.88
C TYR A 43 1.06 -6.02 -2.54
N VAL A 44 2.14 -5.51 -1.94
CA VAL A 44 2.90 -4.37 -2.46
C VAL A 44 4.39 -4.65 -2.38
N THR A 45 5.15 -4.06 -3.28
CA THR A 45 6.61 -4.12 -3.32
C THR A 45 7.18 -2.71 -3.48
N TYR A 46 8.38 -2.48 -2.96
CA TYR A 46 9.13 -1.23 -3.10
C TYR A 46 10.61 -1.55 -3.32
N ASP A 47 11.34 -0.66 -3.99
CA ASP A 47 12.72 -0.89 -4.45
C ASP A 47 13.77 -0.50 -3.37
N ASP A 48 13.56 0.60 -2.65
CA ASP A 48 14.44 1.03 -1.55
C ASP A 48 13.58 1.62 -0.43
N ALA A 49 13.73 1.08 0.79
CA ALA A 49 13.30 1.74 2.00
C ALA A 49 14.56 2.32 2.64
N SER A 50 14.67 3.65 2.72
CA SER A 50 15.77 4.27 3.46
C SER A 50 15.73 3.73 4.89
N GLY A 51 16.70 2.87 5.23
CA GLY A 51 16.67 1.96 6.38
C GLY A 51 16.74 2.61 7.77
N GLU A 52 16.39 3.89 7.88
CA GLU A 52 16.29 4.60 9.15
C GLU A 52 14.86 4.51 9.65
N LYS A 53 14.68 3.74 10.74
CA LYS A 53 13.40 3.49 11.41
C LYS A 53 12.64 4.75 11.81
N ASP A 54 13.33 5.89 11.88
CA ASP A 54 12.76 7.19 12.25
C ASP A 54 12.06 7.89 11.07
N GLU A 55 12.34 7.51 9.83
CA GLU A 55 11.75 8.17 8.66
C GLU A 55 11.65 7.22 7.46
N ALA A 56 10.61 6.37 7.45
CA ALA A 56 10.36 5.44 6.35
C ALA A 56 10.05 6.20 5.05
N VAL A 57 11.00 6.22 4.12
CA VAL A 57 10.78 6.69 2.75
C VAL A 57 10.84 5.48 1.84
N TYR A 58 9.76 5.24 1.10
CA TYR A 58 9.61 4.11 0.19
C TYR A 58 9.70 4.61 -1.25
N SER A 59 10.52 3.96 -2.06
CA SER A 59 10.66 4.28 -3.47
C SER A 59 10.20 3.13 -4.37
N GLY A 60 9.75 3.47 -5.59
CA GLY A 60 9.39 2.47 -6.60
C GLY A 60 8.21 1.57 -6.22
N ILE A 61 7.22 2.12 -5.51
CA ILE A 61 6.07 1.35 -5.01
C ILE A 61 5.27 0.77 -6.18
N LYS A 62 5.03 -0.54 -6.12
CA LYS A 62 4.26 -1.30 -7.09
C LYS A 62 3.27 -2.20 -6.37
N ILE A 63 2.08 -2.32 -6.94
CA ILE A 63 1.05 -3.26 -6.49
C ILE A 63 1.28 -4.58 -7.21
N THR A 64 1.33 -5.68 -6.46
CA THR A 64 1.50 -7.02 -7.04
C THR A 64 0.19 -7.53 -7.63
N THR A 65 0.24 -8.67 -8.33
CA THR A 65 -0.97 -9.35 -8.80
C THR A 65 -1.92 -9.65 -7.64
N GLU A 66 -1.41 -10.19 -6.53
CA GLU A 66 -2.20 -10.53 -5.35
C GLU A 66 -2.82 -9.27 -4.70
N GLY A 67 -2.06 -8.17 -4.63
CA GLY A 67 -2.58 -6.90 -4.12
C GLY A 67 -3.68 -6.30 -5.00
N ARG A 68 -3.56 -6.48 -6.32
CA ARG A 68 -4.60 -6.05 -7.27
C ARG A 68 -5.86 -6.89 -7.14
N GLU A 69 -5.75 -8.22 -7.01
CA GLU A 69 -6.90 -9.09 -6.75
C GLU A 69 -7.63 -8.71 -5.45
N LEU A 70 -6.87 -8.41 -4.40
CA LEU A 70 -7.42 -7.95 -3.13
C LEU A 70 -8.17 -6.60 -3.26
N TYR A 71 -7.65 -5.68 -4.07
CA TYR A 71 -8.31 -4.41 -4.36
C TYR A 71 -9.59 -4.58 -5.19
N GLU A 72 -9.59 -5.45 -6.20
CA GLU A 72 -10.80 -5.77 -6.96
C GLU A 72 -11.88 -6.42 -6.08
N GLU A 73 -11.47 -7.30 -5.17
CA GLU A 73 -12.39 -7.94 -4.22
C GLU A 73 -12.98 -6.93 -3.21
N TYR A 74 -12.20 -5.91 -2.83
CA TYR A 74 -12.70 -4.79 -2.04
C TYR A 74 -13.75 -3.98 -2.83
N LYS A 75 -13.45 -3.58 -4.06
CA LYS A 75 -14.39 -2.80 -4.90
C LYS A 75 -15.72 -3.52 -5.07
N ARG A 76 -15.68 -4.82 -5.40
CA ARG A 76 -16.89 -5.65 -5.53
C ARG A 76 -17.75 -5.66 -4.26
N GLN A 77 -17.13 -5.69 -3.08
CA GLN A 77 -17.85 -5.67 -1.80
C GLN A 77 -18.42 -4.32 -1.41
N VAL A 78 -17.88 -3.21 -1.93
CA VAL A 78 -18.40 -1.86 -1.67
C VAL A 78 -19.55 -1.51 -2.62
N ASP A 79 -19.50 -2.04 -3.84
CA ASP A 79 -20.50 -1.80 -4.88
C ASP A 79 -21.78 -2.67 -4.72
N GLU A 80 -21.76 -3.68 -3.83
CA GLU A 80 -22.91 -4.52 -3.42
C GLU A 80 -23.60 -4.02 -2.14
#